data_AF-A0A2X3IZB7-F1
#
_entry.id   AF-A0A2X3IZB7-F1
#
_cell.length_a   1.000
_cell.length_b   1.000
_cell.length_c   1.000
_cell.angle_alpha   90.00
_cell.angle_beta   90.00
_cell.angle_gamma   90.00
#
_symmetry.space_group_name_H-M   'P 1'
#
loop_
_entity.id
_entity.type
_entity.pdbx_description
1 polymer ?
#
loop_
_entity_poly.entity_id
_entity_poly.type
_entity_poly.pdbx_seq_one_letter_code
_entity_poly.pdbx_strand_id
1 'polypeptide(L)'
;MTKLLGVWDRNLHGHPPLPWHVYKLIFLCEETGGSLALSHESTDISFFDINDLPELSLTRIVPEELIVSMEIATSDRQPWYD
;
A
#
# COMPACT_ATOMS: atom_id res chain seq x y z
N MET A 1 9.51 -9.92 4.98
CA MET A 1 9.08 -8.64 5.57
C MET A 1 10.25 -8.05 6.32
N THR A 2 10.56 -6.78 6.07
CA THR A 2 11.68 -6.08 6.70
C THR A 2 11.25 -4.93 7.62
N LYS A 3 10.08 -4.32 7.37
CA LYS A 3 9.58 -3.17 8.16
C LYS A 3 8.06 -3.07 8.12
N LEU A 4 7.42 -2.65 9.21
CA LEU A 4 6.04 -2.13 9.19
C LEU A 4 6.10 -0.66 8.77
N LEU A 5 5.32 -0.25 7.77
CA LEU A 5 5.31 1.13 7.27
C LEU A 5 4.16 1.94 7.86
N GLY A 6 3.00 1.31 8.09
CA GLY A 6 1.97 1.94 8.88
C GLY A 6 0.74 1.09 9.18
N VAL A 7 -0.06 1.59 10.12
CA VAL A 7 -1.37 1.05 10.55
C VAL A 7 -2.42 2.15 10.35
N TRP A 8 -3.32 1.97 9.40
CA TRP A 8 -4.24 3.02 8.98
C TRP A 8 -5.67 2.65 9.33
N ASP A 9 -6.38 3.49 10.07
CA ASP A 9 -7.82 3.45 10.14
C ASP A 9 -8.40 3.95 8.82
N ARG A 10 -8.87 3.01 8.00
CA ARG A 10 -9.46 3.27 6.68
C ARG A 10 -10.50 4.39 6.70
N ASN A 11 -11.26 4.53 7.79
CA ASN A 11 -12.36 5.50 7.86
C ASN A 11 -11.88 6.95 7.98
N LEU A 12 -10.61 7.15 8.34
CA LEU A 12 -10.00 8.48 8.46
C LEU A 12 -9.41 8.99 7.14
N HIS A 13 -9.23 8.12 6.14
CA HIS A 13 -8.37 8.39 4.97
C HIS A 13 -9.08 8.27 3.63
N GLY A 14 -10.01 9.18 3.32
CA GLY A 14 -10.56 9.42 1.97
C GLY A 14 -11.16 8.22 1.21
N HIS A 15 -11.27 7.06 1.83
CA HIS A 15 -11.70 5.83 1.20
C HIS A 15 -13.22 5.86 0.95
N PRO A 16 -13.72 5.26 -0.14
CA PRO A 16 -15.15 5.05 -0.33
C PRO A 16 -15.76 4.28 0.87
N PRO A 17 -17.01 4.55 1.25
CA PRO A 17 -17.59 3.97 2.47
C PRO A 17 -17.67 2.43 2.40
N LEU A 18 -17.46 1.78 3.54
CA LEU A 18 -17.70 0.36 3.77
C LEU A 18 -18.53 0.16 5.04
N PRO A 19 -19.32 -0.92 5.14
CA PRO A 19 -20.10 -1.21 6.35
C PRO A 19 -19.25 -1.70 7.53
N TRP A 20 -17.95 -1.94 7.32
CA TRP A 20 -17.03 -2.46 8.33
C TRP A 20 -15.95 -1.43 8.68
N HIS A 21 -15.54 -1.44 9.94
CA HIS A 21 -14.33 -0.77 10.38
C HIS A 21 -13.12 -1.61 10.01
N VAL A 22 -12.14 -1.03 9.30
CA VAL A 22 -10.99 -1.77 8.78
C VAL A 22 -9.71 -1.03 9.12
N TYR A 23 -8.81 -1.71 9.82
CA TYR A 23 -7.42 -1.28 9.95
C TYR A 23 -6.58 -1.91 8.85
N LYS A 24 -5.73 -1.10 8.21
CA LYS A 24 -4.87 -1.53 7.10
C LYS A 24 -3.42 -1.47 7.55
N LEU A 25 -2.72 -2.59 7.42
CA LEU A 25 -1.30 -2.68 7.75
C LEU A 25 -0.50 -2.76 6.45
N ILE A 26 0.45 -1.85 6.27
CA ILE A 26 1.33 -1.81 5.10
C ILE A 26 2.74 -2.24 5.53
N PHE A 27 3.31 -3.21 4.81
CA PHE A 27 4.60 -3.81 5.14
C PHE A 27 5.60 -3.62 3.99
N LEU A 28 6.84 -3.26 4.33
CA LEU A 28 7.96 -3.31 3.42
C LEU A 28 8.46 -4.76 3.31
N CYS A 29 8.63 -5.21 2.08
CA CYS A 29 9.11 -6.53 1.75
C CYS A 29 10.26 -6.43 0.76
N GLU A 30 11.17 -7.39 0.85
CA GLU A 30 12.25 -7.59 -0.11
C GLU A 30 11.92 -8.79 -0.98
N GLU A 31 12.18 -8.68 -2.27
CA GLU A 31 12.12 -9.81 -3.19
C GLU A 31 13.26 -10.77 -2.88
N THR A 32 12.93 -12.02 -2.54
CA THR A 32 13.91 -13.08 -2.27
C THR A 32 14.11 -14.03 -3.45
N GLY A 33 13.43 -13.77 -4.56
CA GLY A 33 13.44 -14.54 -5.80
C GLY A 33 12.04 -14.74 -6.39
N GLY A 34 11.98 -15.47 -7.50
CA GLY A 34 10.76 -15.66 -8.28
C GLY A 34 10.72 -14.79 -9.52
N SER A 35 9.56 -14.74 -10.17
CA SER A 35 9.28 -13.86 -11.30
C SER A 35 7.81 -13.45 -11.26
N LEU A 36 7.51 -12.22 -11.67
CA LEU A 36 6.13 -11.75 -11.78
C LEU A 36 5.31 -12.71 -12.66
N ALA A 37 4.19 -13.18 -12.12
CA ALA A 37 3.30 -14.11 -12.80
C ALA A 37 1.84 -13.75 -12.52
N LEU A 38 1.03 -13.76 -13.57
CA LEU A 38 -0.42 -13.56 -13.45
C LEU A 38 -1.08 -14.80 -12.85
N SER A 39 -2.27 -14.60 -12.32
CA SER A 39 -3.14 -15.68 -11.81
C SER A 39 -4.58 -15.38 -12.18
N HIS A 40 -5.50 -16.30 -11.87
CA HIS A 40 -6.93 -16.06 -12.08
C HIS A 40 -7.45 -14.81 -11.33
N GLU A 41 -6.78 -14.39 -10.26
CA GLU A 41 -7.16 -13.22 -9.46
C GLU A 41 -6.60 -11.89 -10.00
N SER A 42 -5.57 -11.92 -10.85
CA SER A 42 -4.85 -10.73 -11.32
C SER A 42 -4.67 -10.77 -12.84
N THR A 43 -5.28 -9.82 -13.52
CA THR A 43 -5.25 -9.71 -14.99
C THR A 43 -4.01 -9.01 -15.53
N ASP A 44 -3.30 -8.25 -14.69
CA ASP A 44 -2.05 -7.56 -15.06
C ASP A 44 -1.11 -7.43 -13.85
N ILE A 45 0.19 -7.20 -14.10
CA ILE A 45 1.24 -7.03 -13.08
C ILE A 45 2.41 -6.19 -13.62
N SER A 46 2.77 -5.14 -12.88
CA SER A 46 3.92 -4.28 -13.22
C SER A 46 4.41 -3.50 -12.00
N PHE A 47 5.59 -2.90 -12.14
CA PHE A 47 6.09 -1.83 -11.26
C PHE A 47 5.71 -0.47 -11.84
N PHE A 48 5.47 0.51 -10.96
CA PHE A 48 5.05 1.87 -11.33
C PHE A 48 5.86 2.90 -10.54
N ASP A 49 6.15 4.05 -11.15
CA ASP A 49 6.76 5.19 -10.46
C ASP A 49 5.72 5.83 -9.54
N ILE A 50 6.14 6.31 -8.37
CA ILE A 50 5.24 6.94 -7.40
C ILE A 50 4.59 8.23 -7.93
N ASN A 51 5.22 8.88 -8.92
CA ASN A 51 4.71 10.08 -9.58
C ASN A 51 3.93 9.78 -10.87
N ASP A 52 3.87 8.51 -11.29
CA ASP A 52 3.17 8.05 -12.49
C ASP A 52 2.38 6.77 -12.18
N LEU A 53 1.49 6.89 -11.18
CA LEU A 53 0.64 5.78 -10.74
C LEU A 53 -0.50 5.52 -11.73
N PRO A 54 -0.89 4.25 -11.92
CA PRO A 54 -2.11 3.92 -12.65
C PRO A 54 -3.34 4.34 -11.84
N GLU A 55 -4.53 4.17 -12.43
CA GLU A 55 -5.78 4.34 -11.68
C GLU A 55 -5.79 3.41 -10.46
N LEU A 56 -6.05 4.00 -9.28
CA LEU A 56 -6.04 3.27 -8.03
C LEU A 56 -7.41 2.70 -7.70
N SER A 57 -7.43 1.48 -7.19
CA SER A 57 -8.59 0.92 -6.50
C SER A 57 -8.77 1.63 -5.15
N LEU A 58 -9.45 2.78 -5.13
CA LEU A 58 -9.59 3.63 -3.94
C LEU A 58 -10.27 2.94 -2.75
N THR A 59 -10.96 1.82 -2.94
CA THR A 59 -11.46 1.00 -1.83
C THR A 59 -10.35 0.27 -1.07
N ARG A 60 -9.20 0.03 -1.71
CA ARG A 60 -8.05 -0.74 -1.23
C ARG A 60 -6.86 0.12 -0.84
N ILE A 61 -6.57 1.21 -1.55
CA ILE A 61 -5.43 2.10 -1.28
C ILE A 61 -5.74 3.51 -1.80
N VAL A 62 -5.37 4.54 -1.04
CA VAL A 62 -5.43 5.95 -1.48
C VAL A 62 -4.01 6.50 -1.69
N PRO A 63 -3.83 7.57 -2.50
CA PRO A 63 -2.50 8.12 -2.80
C PRO A 63 -1.68 8.50 -1.57
N GLU A 64 -2.32 9.06 -0.53
CA GLU A 64 -1.66 9.46 0.71
C GLU A 64 -0.92 8.29 1.38
N GLU A 65 -1.56 7.13 1.49
CA GLU A 65 -0.98 5.94 2.09
C GLU A 65 0.27 5.47 1.33
N LEU A 66 0.28 5.59 -0.01
CA LEU A 66 1.43 5.23 -0.84
C LEU A 66 2.60 6.19 -0.64
N ILE A 67 2.33 7.50 -0.65
CA ILE A 67 3.35 8.54 -0.49
C ILE A 67 4.01 8.41 0.88
N VAL A 68 3.21 8.33 1.95
CA VAL A 68 3.73 8.17 3.32
C VAL A 68 4.49 6.85 3.47
N SER A 69 4.02 5.76 2.87
CA SER A 69 4.73 4.48 2.88
C SER A 69 6.09 4.58 2.19
N MET A 70 6.18 5.26 1.04
CA MET A 70 7.44 5.47 0.33
C MET A 70 8.42 6.30 1.16
N GLU A 71 7.96 7.39 1.77
CA GLU A 71 8.80 8.22 2.65
C GLU A 71 9.37 7.42 3.83
N ILE A 72 8.55 6.58 4.48
CA ILE A 72 8.97 5.75 5.62
C ILE A 72 9.88 4.60 5.17
N ALA A 73 9.67 4.06 3.96
CA ALA A 73 10.49 3.01 3.40
C ALA A 73 11.91 3.49 3.06
N THR A 74 12.06 4.74 2.63
CA THR A 74 13.36 5.32 2.24
C THR A 74 14.01 6.18 3.33
N SER A 75 13.53 6.10 4.57
CA SER A 75 14.07 6.89 5.70
C SER A 75 14.09 6.10 7.02
N ASP A 76 14.68 6.70 8.05
CA ASP A 76 14.68 6.18 9.43
C ASP A 76 13.40 6.54 10.21
N ARG A 77 12.39 7.08 9.53
CA ARG A 77 11.12 7.44 10.16
C ARG A 77 10.42 6.20 10.73
N GLN A 78 9.76 6.39 11.87
CA GLN A 78 8.92 5.38 12.50
C GLN A 78 7.65 5.12 11.67
N PRO A 79 7.00 3.95 11.83
CA PRO A 79 5.76 3.63 11.14
C PRO A 79 4.67 4.67 11.44
N TRP A 80 3.81 4.96 10.45
CA TRP A 80 2.60 5.75 10.65
C TRP A 80 1.54 4.95 11.40
N TYR A 81 0.76 5.59 12.27
CA TYR A 81 -0.41 4.94 12.86
C TYR A 81 -1.48 5.93 13.32
N ASP A 82 -2.74 5.52 13.22
CA ASP A 82 -3.94 6.16 13.77
C ASP A 82 -5.03 5.15 14.15
#